data_AF-A0A2N4YPL7-F1
#
_entry.id   AF-A0A2N4YPL7-F1
#
_cell.length_a   1.000
_cell.length_b   1.000
_cell.length_c   1.000
_cell.angle_alpha   90.00
_cell.angle_beta   90.00
_cell.angle_gamma   90.00
#
_symmetry.space_group_name_H-M   'P 1'
#
loop_
_entity.id
_entity.type
_entity.pdbx_description
1 polymer ?
#
loop_
_entity_poly.entity_id
_entity_poly.type
_entity_poly.pdbx_seq_one_letter_code
_entity_poly.pdbx_strand_id
1 'polypeptide(L)'
;LRPGDVIEVAAGGRLPADGQLLSPFASFDESALTGESVPVERQAGERVAAGATSVDRLVQLTVISEPGDSAIDRILKLIEEAEERRAPIERFIDRFSRIYTPAIMVVALLVAIVPPLFFASAWLPWIYKGLTLLLIGCPCALVISTPAAITSGLAVAARRGALIKGGAALEQLGQVRQVAFDKTGTLTVGQPQVTSVIATAEFDDNALLALAAAVEK
;
A
#
# COMPACT_ATOMS: atom_id res chain seq x y z
N LEU A 1 -17.60 -16.77 -13.40
CA LEU A 1 -16.79 -17.81 -14.08
C LEU A 1 -16.56 -18.93 -13.10
N ARG A 2 -16.80 -20.16 -13.49
CA ARG A 2 -16.56 -21.35 -12.66
C ARG A 2 -15.35 -22.12 -13.21
N PRO A 3 -14.61 -22.85 -12.36
CA PRO A 3 -13.59 -23.77 -12.84
C PRO A 3 -14.17 -24.73 -13.90
N GLY A 4 -13.46 -24.88 -15.01
CA GLY A 4 -13.90 -25.67 -16.17
C GLY A 4 -14.62 -24.88 -17.27
N ASP A 5 -15.08 -23.65 -17.00
CA ASP A 5 -15.63 -22.79 -18.06
C ASP A 5 -14.54 -22.45 -19.09
N VAL A 6 -14.90 -22.46 -20.37
CA VAL A 6 -14.01 -21.97 -21.44
C VAL A 6 -14.34 -20.52 -21.71
N ILE A 7 -13.33 -19.66 -21.56
CA ILE A 7 -13.43 -18.23 -21.81
C ILE A 7 -12.58 -17.83 -22.99
N GLU A 8 -13.06 -16.81 -23.70
CA GLU A 8 -12.37 -16.23 -24.84
C GLU A 8 -11.92 -14.81 -24.47
N VAL A 9 -10.64 -14.52 -24.64
CA VAL A 9 -10.06 -13.21 -24.37
C VAL A 9 -9.53 -12.65 -25.68
N ALA A 10 -10.04 -11.50 -26.08
CA ALA A 10 -9.59 -10.81 -27.29
C ALA A 10 -8.14 -10.33 -27.16
N ALA A 11 -7.51 -10.01 -28.30
CA ALA A 11 -6.23 -9.31 -28.31
C ALA A 11 -6.36 -7.95 -27.59
N GLY A 12 -5.39 -7.62 -26.74
CA GLY A 12 -5.43 -6.50 -25.80
C GLY A 12 -6.34 -6.71 -24.58
N GLY A 13 -7.04 -7.84 -24.50
CA GLY A 13 -7.94 -8.17 -23.40
C GLY A 13 -7.20 -8.69 -22.16
N ARG A 14 -7.66 -8.28 -20.98
CA ARG A 14 -7.17 -8.79 -19.70
C ARG A 14 -7.91 -10.06 -19.29
N LEU A 15 -7.18 -11.01 -18.72
CA LEU A 15 -7.75 -12.25 -18.20
C LEU A 15 -8.59 -11.96 -16.94
N PRO A 16 -9.87 -12.35 -16.92
CA PRO A 16 -10.76 -12.11 -15.78
C PRO A 16 -10.58 -13.12 -14.62
N ALA A 17 -9.88 -14.23 -14.85
CA ALA A 17 -9.68 -15.31 -13.90
C ALA A 17 -8.36 -16.05 -14.23
N ASP A 18 -7.83 -16.83 -13.28
CA ASP A 18 -6.70 -17.70 -13.57
C ASP A 18 -7.18 -18.78 -14.54
N GLY A 19 -6.40 -19.03 -15.58
CA GLY A 19 -6.78 -19.93 -16.67
C GLY A 19 -5.65 -20.85 -17.11
N GLN A 20 -6.02 -21.97 -17.73
CA GLN A 20 -5.11 -22.84 -18.46
C GLN A 20 -5.30 -22.62 -19.96
N LEU A 21 -4.22 -22.34 -20.69
CA LEU A 21 -4.29 -22.00 -22.11
C LEU A 21 -4.75 -23.22 -22.94
N LEU A 22 -5.80 -23.05 -23.74
CA LEU A 22 -6.25 -24.05 -24.72
C LEU A 22 -5.66 -23.80 -26.11
N SER A 23 -5.39 -22.53 -26.44
CA SER A 23 -4.75 -22.16 -27.69
C SER A 23 -3.32 -22.74 -27.78
N PRO A 24 -2.83 -23.14 -28.96
CA PRO A 24 -1.51 -23.77 -29.10
C PRO A 24 -0.36 -22.92 -28.55
N PHE A 25 -0.44 -21.61 -28.78
CA PHE A 25 0.60 -20.64 -28.43
C PHE A 25 -0.01 -19.23 -28.34
N ALA A 26 0.41 -18.45 -27.34
CA ALA A 26 0.07 -17.04 -27.20
C ALA A 26 1.09 -16.29 -26.34
N SER A 27 1.21 -14.97 -26.58
CA SER A 27 2.06 -14.08 -25.81
C SER A 27 1.21 -13.26 -24.84
N PHE A 28 1.63 -13.21 -23.57
CA PHE A 28 0.94 -12.49 -22.51
C PHE A 28 1.82 -11.44 -21.86
N ASP A 29 1.27 -10.25 -21.68
CA ASP A 29 1.85 -9.23 -20.80
C ASP A 29 1.44 -9.55 -19.35
N GLU A 30 2.42 -9.97 -18.55
CA GLU A 30 2.27 -10.31 -17.12
C GLU A 30 2.76 -9.18 -16.19
N SER A 31 2.99 -7.96 -16.73
CA SER A 31 3.55 -6.82 -15.98
C SER A 31 2.77 -6.46 -14.72
N ALA A 32 1.45 -6.71 -14.69
CA ALA A 32 0.61 -6.48 -13.52
C ALA A 32 0.98 -7.37 -12.32
N LEU A 33 1.64 -8.51 -12.54
CA LEU A 33 2.07 -9.45 -11.50
C LEU A 33 3.58 -9.49 -11.31
N THR A 34 4.34 -9.46 -12.41
CA THR A 34 5.80 -9.64 -12.38
C THR A 34 6.57 -8.33 -12.41
N GLY A 35 5.94 -7.23 -12.84
CA GLY A 35 6.60 -5.95 -13.10
C GLY A 35 7.48 -5.94 -14.35
N GLU A 36 7.62 -7.06 -15.05
CA GLU A 36 8.40 -7.15 -16.29
C GLU A 36 7.48 -6.90 -17.50
N SER A 37 7.87 -5.97 -18.37
CA SER A 37 7.05 -5.51 -19.51
C SER A 37 7.25 -6.34 -20.79
N VAL A 38 8.15 -7.32 -20.76
CA VAL A 38 8.41 -8.18 -21.92
C VAL A 38 7.32 -9.27 -21.97
N PRO A 39 6.58 -9.40 -23.09
CA PRO A 39 5.58 -10.44 -23.23
C PRO A 39 6.19 -11.83 -23.02
N VAL A 40 5.48 -12.66 -22.25
CA VAL A 40 5.88 -14.04 -21.97
C VAL A 40 5.11 -14.95 -22.92
N GLU A 41 5.84 -15.74 -23.68
CA GLU A 41 5.28 -16.78 -24.54
C GLU A 41 4.79 -17.96 -23.70
N ARG A 42 3.56 -18.40 -23.95
CA ARG A 42 2.93 -19.53 -23.27
C ARG A 42 2.38 -20.53 -24.27
N GLN A 43 2.50 -21.80 -23.93
CA GLN A 43 2.01 -22.92 -24.74
C GLN A 43 0.71 -23.51 -24.19
N ALA A 44 -0.01 -24.27 -25.03
CA ALA A 44 -1.20 -24.99 -24.61
C ALA A 44 -0.93 -25.85 -23.36
N GLY A 45 -1.83 -25.78 -22.39
CA GLY A 45 -1.72 -26.48 -21.11
C GLY A 45 -0.98 -25.69 -20.02
N GLU A 46 -0.34 -24.57 -20.34
CA GLU A 46 0.29 -23.73 -19.33
C GLU A 46 -0.72 -22.83 -18.61
N ARG A 47 -0.40 -22.48 -17.36
CA ARG A 47 -1.24 -21.63 -16.52
C ARG A 47 -0.92 -20.17 -16.76
N VAL A 48 -1.94 -19.35 -16.93
CA VAL A 48 -1.85 -17.90 -17.07
C VAL A 48 -2.68 -17.27 -15.96
N ALA A 49 -2.09 -16.33 -15.24
CA ALA A 49 -2.72 -15.69 -14.09
C ALA A 49 -3.74 -14.63 -14.53
N ALA A 50 -4.77 -14.41 -13.70
CA ALA A 50 -5.70 -13.31 -13.85
C ALA A 50 -4.97 -11.96 -13.87
N GLY A 51 -5.43 -11.03 -14.69
CA GLY A 51 -4.80 -9.73 -14.88
C GLY A 51 -3.72 -9.68 -15.95
N ALA A 52 -3.21 -10.83 -16.43
CA ALA A 52 -2.38 -10.89 -17.62
C ALA A 52 -3.17 -10.40 -18.85
N THR A 53 -2.49 -9.76 -19.81
CA THR A 53 -3.11 -9.23 -21.03
C THR A 53 -2.68 -10.04 -22.24
N SER A 54 -3.61 -10.52 -23.05
CA SER A 54 -3.25 -11.15 -24.33
C SER A 54 -2.75 -10.07 -25.28
N VAL A 55 -1.54 -10.21 -25.83
CA VAL A 55 -0.92 -9.13 -26.62
C VAL A 55 -1.46 -9.12 -28.05
N ASP A 56 -1.21 -10.19 -28.81
CA ASP A 56 -1.35 -10.15 -30.28
C ASP A 56 -2.57 -10.89 -30.83
N ARG A 57 -3.21 -11.73 -30.00
CA ARG A 57 -4.20 -12.68 -30.51
C ARG A 57 -5.35 -12.92 -29.55
N LEU A 58 -6.45 -13.40 -30.12
CA LEU A 58 -7.55 -13.95 -29.37
C LEU A 58 -7.16 -15.34 -28.85
N VAL A 59 -7.43 -15.58 -27.57
CA VAL A 59 -7.03 -16.80 -26.87
C VAL A 59 -8.22 -17.44 -26.16
N GLN A 60 -8.21 -18.77 -26.11
CA GLN A 60 -9.17 -19.54 -25.33
C GLN A 60 -8.46 -20.15 -24.12
N LEU A 61 -9.07 -20.01 -22.95
CA LEU A 61 -8.55 -20.57 -21.71
C LEU A 61 -9.65 -21.30 -20.95
N THR A 62 -9.28 -22.40 -20.27
CA THR A 62 -10.13 -23.03 -19.27
C THR A 62 -9.90 -22.36 -17.92
N VAL A 63 -10.96 -21.85 -17.31
CA VAL A 63 -10.89 -21.24 -15.98
C VAL A 63 -10.46 -22.30 -14.96
N ILE A 64 -9.47 -21.98 -14.13
CA ILE A 64 -8.98 -22.84 -13.04
C ILE A 64 -9.25 -22.27 -11.65
N SER A 65 -9.39 -20.95 -11.51
CA SER A 65 -9.69 -20.30 -10.22
C SER A 65 -11.19 -20.26 -9.92
N GLU A 66 -11.53 -20.37 -8.63
CA GLU A 66 -12.87 -20.05 -8.14
C GLU A 66 -13.11 -18.53 -8.13
N PRO A 67 -14.37 -18.06 -8.20
CA PRO A 67 -14.70 -16.66 -7.98
C PRO A 67 -14.15 -16.15 -6.64
N GLY A 68 -13.33 -15.10 -6.67
CA GLY A 68 -12.72 -14.54 -5.46
C GLY A 68 -11.41 -15.21 -5.02
N ASP A 69 -10.89 -16.17 -5.79
CA ASP A 69 -9.57 -16.77 -5.59
C ASP A 69 -8.71 -16.72 -6.87
N SER A 70 -8.81 -15.62 -7.61
CA SER A 70 -7.87 -15.32 -8.69
C SER A 70 -6.55 -14.77 -8.16
N ALA A 71 -5.51 -14.70 -8.99
CA ALA A 71 -4.25 -14.05 -8.61
C ALA A 71 -4.45 -12.60 -8.14
N ILE A 72 -5.36 -11.85 -8.78
CA ILE A 72 -5.71 -10.48 -8.39
C ILE A 72 -6.43 -10.46 -7.03
N ASP A 73 -7.35 -11.39 -6.78
CA ASP A 73 -8.05 -11.46 -5.49
C ASP A 73 -7.09 -11.79 -4.34
N ARG A 74 -6.10 -12.66 -4.59
CA ARG A 74 -5.03 -12.95 -3.62
C ARG A 74 -4.18 -11.72 -3.34
N ILE A 75 -3.84 -10.93 -4.37
CA ILE A 75 -3.12 -9.66 -4.18
C ILE A 75 -3.96 -8.68 -3.34
N LEU A 76 -5.26 -8.53 -3.65
CA LEU A 76 -6.17 -7.68 -2.88
C LEU A 76 -6.24 -8.11 -1.42
N LYS A 77 -6.37 -9.41 -1.16
CA LYS A 77 -6.39 -9.96 0.20
C LYS A 77 -5.09 -9.68 0.95
N LEU A 78 -3.93 -9.84 0.28
CA LEU A 78 -2.63 -9.51 0.87
C LEU A 78 -2.51 -8.01 1.19
N ILE A 79 -3.08 -7.14 0.35
CA ILE A 79 -3.15 -5.69 0.61
C ILE A 79 -4.03 -5.40 1.82
N GLU A 80 -5.23 -5.97 1.89
CA GLU A 80 -6.15 -5.79 3.02
C GLU A 80 -5.53 -6.27 4.35
N GLU A 81 -4.92 -7.45 4.35
CA GLU A 81 -4.21 -8.00 5.53
C GLU A 81 -3.02 -7.13 5.96
N ALA A 82 -2.40 -6.41 5.02
CA ALA A 82 -1.33 -5.46 5.31
C ALA A 82 -1.88 -4.12 5.85
N GLU A 83 -3.00 -3.61 5.30
CA GLU A 83 -3.64 -2.36 5.71
C GLU A 83 -4.35 -2.45 7.08
N GLU A 84 -4.88 -3.61 7.47
CA GLU A 84 -5.52 -3.79 8.78
C GLU A 84 -4.57 -3.55 9.97
N ARG A 85 -3.26 -3.48 9.73
CA ARG A 85 -2.26 -3.09 10.74
C ARG A 85 -2.26 -1.58 10.95
N ARG A 86 -3.25 -1.08 11.69
CA ARG A 86 -3.39 0.33 12.09
C ARG A 86 -2.09 0.99 12.59
N ALA A 87 -1.93 2.25 12.21
CA ALA A 87 -0.79 3.11 12.55
C ALA A 87 -0.56 3.26 14.07
N PRO A 88 0.71 3.41 14.51
CA PRO A 88 1.05 3.37 15.93
C PRO A 88 0.85 4.66 16.75
N ILE A 89 0.80 5.89 16.21
CA ILE A 89 0.74 7.11 17.06
C ILE A 89 -0.65 7.56 17.49
N GLU A 90 -1.74 7.15 16.82
CA GLU A 90 -3.11 7.39 17.30
C GLU A 90 -3.24 6.90 18.77
N ARG A 91 -2.40 5.92 19.13
CA ARG A 91 -2.22 5.35 20.46
C ARG A 91 -1.56 6.26 21.49
N PHE A 92 -0.85 7.35 21.14
CA PHE A 92 -0.14 8.16 22.14
C PHE A 92 -1.11 8.93 23.03
N ILE A 93 -2.06 9.66 22.45
CA ILE A 93 -3.09 10.38 23.21
C ILE A 93 -3.96 9.37 23.96
N ASP A 94 -4.31 8.24 23.34
CA ASP A 94 -5.10 7.20 23.99
C ASP A 94 -4.36 6.55 25.17
N ARG A 95 -3.05 6.27 25.02
CA ARG A 95 -2.21 5.70 26.08
C ARG A 95 -1.98 6.69 27.20
N PHE A 96 -1.73 7.96 26.86
CA PHE A 96 -1.61 9.04 27.83
C PHE A 96 -2.92 9.18 28.61
N SER A 97 -4.06 9.32 27.93
CA SER A 97 -5.38 9.50 28.55
C SER A 97 -5.78 8.31 29.41
N ARG A 98 -5.42 7.07 29.02
CA ARG A 98 -5.67 5.86 29.81
C ARG A 98 -5.05 5.91 31.21
N ILE A 99 -3.94 6.62 31.38
CA ILE A 99 -3.24 6.75 32.66
C ILE A 99 -3.57 8.10 33.31
N TYR A 100 -3.54 9.17 32.53
CA TYR A 100 -3.69 10.55 33.00
C TYR A 100 -5.10 10.86 33.50
N THR A 101 -6.15 10.47 32.75
CA THR A 101 -7.54 10.73 33.12
C THR A 101 -7.93 10.09 34.45
N PRO A 102 -7.68 8.78 34.71
CA PRO A 102 -7.98 8.22 36.02
C PRO A 102 -7.10 8.81 37.12
N ALA A 103 -5.83 9.12 36.84
CA ALA A 103 -4.94 9.75 37.82
C ALA A 103 -5.47 11.11 38.28
N ILE A 104 -5.82 12.02 37.36
CA ILE A 104 -6.32 13.35 37.72
C ILE A 104 -7.70 13.28 38.41
N MET A 105 -8.54 12.31 38.04
CA MET A 105 -9.81 12.06 38.73
C MET A 105 -9.60 11.62 40.17
N VAL A 106 -8.67 10.70 40.41
CA VAL A 106 -8.32 10.25 41.77
C VAL A 106 -7.75 11.41 42.58
N VAL A 107 -6.84 12.20 42.02
CA VAL A 107 -6.27 13.36 42.72
C VAL A 107 -7.36 14.40 43.05
N ALA A 108 -8.26 14.71 42.12
CA ALA A 108 -9.37 15.63 42.35
C ALA A 108 -10.32 15.13 43.44
N LEU A 109 -10.62 13.83 43.45
CA LEU A 109 -11.43 13.20 44.48
C LEU A 109 -10.76 13.28 45.86
N LEU A 110 -9.45 13.00 45.93
CA LEU A 110 -8.67 13.12 47.16
C LEU A 110 -8.64 14.56 47.68
N VAL A 111 -8.46 15.55 46.80
CA VAL A 111 -8.50 16.98 47.16
C VAL A 111 -9.88 17.39 47.69
N ALA A 112 -10.96 16.84 47.14
CA ALA A 112 -12.31 17.13 47.59
C ALA A 112 -12.66 16.50 48.96
N ILE A 113 -12.09 15.31 49.27
CA ILE A 113 -12.48 14.51 50.44
C ILE A 113 -11.50 14.61 51.61
N VAL A 114 -10.19 14.54 51.36
CA VAL A 114 -9.19 14.44 52.44
C VAL A 114 -9.23 15.64 53.38
N PRO A 115 -9.30 16.90 52.89
CA PRO A 115 -9.27 18.04 53.80
C PRO A 115 -10.51 18.23 54.67
N PRO A 116 -11.74 18.06 54.15
CA PRO A 116 -12.93 18.08 54.99
C PRO A 116 -12.96 16.95 56.02
N LEU A 117 -12.49 15.75 55.64
CA LEU A 117 -12.58 14.57 56.48
C LEU A 117 -11.50 14.50 57.58
N PHE A 118 -10.26 14.88 57.27
CA PHE A 118 -9.13 14.75 58.21
C PHE A 118 -8.71 16.06 58.89
N PHE A 119 -9.03 17.21 58.30
CA PHE A 119 -8.64 18.53 58.84
C PHE A 119 -9.85 19.40 59.24
N ALA A 120 -11.05 18.80 59.33
CA ALA A 120 -12.29 19.46 59.75
C ALA A 120 -12.60 20.77 58.99
N SER A 121 -12.22 20.83 57.71
CA SER A 121 -12.40 22.02 56.87
C SER A 121 -13.74 22.03 56.14
N ALA A 122 -14.17 23.19 55.64
CA ALA A 122 -15.47 23.32 54.99
C ALA A 122 -15.55 22.53 53.66
N TRP A 123 -16.64 21.77 53.48
CA TRP A 123 -16.84 20.92 52.29
C TRP A 123 -16.90 21.71 50.98
N LEU A 124 -17.69 22.79 50.94
CA LEU A 124 -17.97 23.53 49.71
C LEU A 124 -16.69 24.10 49.03
N PRO A 125 -15.76 24.76 49.75
CA PRO A 125 -14.50 25.21 49.15
C PRO A 125 -13.61 24.08 48.59
N TRP A 126 -13.58 22.91 49.21
CA TRP A 126 -12.72 21.80 48.77
C TRP A 126 -13.32 21.00 47.62
N ILE A 127 -14.65 20.83 47.60
CA ILE A 127 -15.37 20.32 46.42
C ILE A 127 -15.14 21.26 45.24
N TYR A 128 -15.27 22.58 45.45
CA TYR A 128 -14.99 23.57 44.41
C TYR A 128 -13.56 23.44 43.88
N LYS A 129 -12.54 23.35 44.76
CA LYS A 129 -11.14 23.13 44.36
C LYS A 129 -10.92 21.84 43.58
N GLY A 130 -11.58 20.74 43.97
CA GLY A 130 -11.52 19.48 43.22
C GLY A 130 -12.06 19.61 41.80
N LEU A 131 -13.21 20.29 41.63
CA LEU A 131 -13.77 20.59 40.31
C LEU A 131 -12.88 21.54 39.50
N THR A 132 -12.29 22.57 40.13
CA THR A 132 -11.32 23.45 39.50
C THR A 132 -10.09 22.67 39.02
N LEU A 133 -9.62 21.68 39.79
CA LEU A 133 -8.49 20.84 39.40
C LEU A 133 -8.80 20.01 38.15
N LEU A 134 -10.01 19.44 38.04
CA LEU A 134 -10.44 18.73 36.83
C LEU A 134 -10.46 19.65 35.60
N LEU A 135 -10.94 20.88 35.76
CA LEU A 135 -10.96 21.88 34.68
C LEU A 135 -9.54 22.24 34.21
N ILE A 136 -8.63 22.50 35.15
CA ILE A 136 -7.22 22.79 34.86
C ILE A 136 -6.52 21.58 34.25
N GLY A 137 -6.92 20.37 34.67
CA GLY A 137 -6.35 19.12 34.19
C GLY A 137 -6.68 18.79 32.72
N CYS A 138 -7.60 19.50 32.06
CA CYS A 138 -7.95 19.22 30.67
C CYS A 138 -6.78 19.51 29.71
N PRO A 139 -6.22 18.50 29.00
CA PRO A 139 -5.00 18.69 28.21
C PRO A 139 -5.30 19.19 26.78
N CYS A 140 -5.96 20.35 26.65
CA CYS A 140 -6.42 20.88 25.35
C CYS A 140 -5.28 21.03 24.32
N ALA A 141 -4.13 21.54 24.74
CA ALA A 141 -2.97 21.73 23.87
C ALA A 141 -2.37 20.41 23.37
N LEU A 142 -2.44 19.36 24.20
CA LEU A 142 -1.93 18.04 23.84
C LEU A 142 -2.75 17.43 22.69
N VAL A 143 -4.08 17.56 22.75
CA VAL A 143 -5.00 16.99 21.75
C VAL A 143 -4.75 17.57 20.37
N ILE A 144 -4.47 18.88 20.28
CA ILE A 144 -4.24 19.55 18.98
C ILE A 144 -2.82 19.39 18.45
N SER A 145 -1.86 19.02 19.30
CA SER A 145 -0.44 19.01 18.95
C SER A 145 -0.10 18.10 17.77
N THR A 146 -0.65 16.88 17.76
CA THR A 146 -0.33 15.87 16.74
C THR A 146 -1.03 16.13 15.41
N PRO A 147 -2.36 16.41 15.36
CA PRO A 147 -3.01 16.79 14.10
C PRO A 147 -2.41 18.05 13.47
N ALA A 148 -2.03 19.05 14.27
CA ALA A 148 -1.40 20.27 13.76
C ALA A 148 -0.04 19.98 13.09
N ALA A 149 0.79 19.13 13.69
CA ALA A 149 2.07 18.73 13.10
C ALA A 149 1.89 17.90 11.82
N ILE A 150 0.98 16.92 11.83
CA ILE A 150 0.70 16.04 10.67
C ILE A 150 0.19 16.86 9.49
N THR A 151 -0.84 17.69 9.71
CA THR A 151 -1.44 18.50 8.64
C THR A 151 -0.43 19.46 8.03
N SER A 152 0.41 20.08 8.86
CA SER A 152 1.51 20.93 8.39
C SER A 152 2.54 20.14 7.57
N GLY A 153 2.93 18.95 8.03
CA GLY A 153 3.88 18.08 7.33
C GLY A 153 3.35 17.61 5.97
N LEU A 154 2.09 17.17 5.91
CA LEU A 154 1.42 16.79 4.67
C LEU A 154 1.34 17.97 3.69
N ALA A 155 0.99 19.17 4.17
CA ALA A 155 0.92 20.37 3.34
C ALA A 155 2.30 20.75 2.75
N VAL A 156 3.37 20.61 3.53
CA VAL A 156 4.75 20.86 3.05
C VAL A 156 5.17 19.81 2.02
N ALA A 157 4.88 18.52 2.26
CA ALA A 157 5.20 17.44 1.33
C ALA A 157 4.49 17.63 -0.02
N ALA A 158 3.19 17.93 0.00
CA ALA A 158 2.40 18.19 -1.20
C ALA A 158 2.95 19.38 -2.01
N ARG A 159 3.34 20.47 -1.34
CA ARG A 159 3.99 21.64 -1.98
C ARG A 159 5.32 21.30 -2.65
N ARG A 160 5.96 20.19 -2.30
CA ARG A 160 7.22 19.71 -2.87
C ARG A 160 7.03 18.53 -3.84
N GLY A 161 5.80 18.27 -4.29
CA GLY A 161 5.51 17.20 -5.25
C GLY A 161 5.47 15.80 -4.66
N ALA A 162 5.46 15.65 -3.33
CA ALA A 162 5.31 14.37 -2.67
C ALA A 162 3.85 14.12 -2.27
N LEU A 163 3.30 12.96 -2.67
CA LEU A 163 1.97 12.51 -2.28
C LEU A 163 2.08 11.54 -1.09
N ILE A 164 1.60 11.97 0.07
CA ILE A 164 1.55 11.14 1.28
C ILE A 164 0.08 10.92 1.65
N LYS A 165 -0.36 9.66 1.62
CA LYS A 165 -1.76 9.28 1.86
C LYS A 165 -2.02 9.09 3.36
N GLY A 166 -2.30 10.20 4.07
CA GLY A 166 -2.71 10.21 5.48
C GLY A 166 -1.57 10.37 6.50
N GLY A 167 -1.94 10.65 7.76
CA GLY A 167 -0.97 10.92 8.84
C GLY A 167 -0.14 9.71 9.26
N ALA A 168 -0.77 8.54 9.27
CA ALA A 168 -0.13 7.25 9.50
C ALA A 168 1.11 7.02 8.61
N ALA A 169 0.96 7.26 7.31
CA ALA A 169 2.04 7.11 6.34
C ALA A 169 3.19 8.10 6.60
N LEU A 170 2.86 9.34 6.97
CA LEU A 170 3.85 10.37 7.32
C LEU A 170 4.67 9.97 8.56
N GLU A 171 4.02 9.40 9.58
CA GLU A 171 4.71 8.92 10.78
C GLU A 171 5.60 7.71 10.51
N GLN A 172 5.11 6.73 9.76
CA GLN A 172 5.90 5.57 9.37
C GLN A 172 7.13 6.00 8.58
N LEU A 173 6.96 6.93 7.64
CA LEU A 173 8.05 7.51 6.87
C LEU A 173 9.13 8.14 7.77
N GLY A 174 8.74 8.76 8.89
CA GLY A 174 9.68 9.30 9.88
C GLY A 174 10.50 8.23 10.64
N GLN A 175 10.10 6.96 10.60
CA GLN A 175 10.76 5.84 11.26
C GLN A 175 11.50 4.90 10.30
N VAL A 176 11.38 5.11 8.98
CA VAL A 176 12.04 4.29 7.96
C VAL A 176 13.56 4.35 8.11
N ARG A 177 14.21 3.19 8.13
CA ARG A 177 15.67 3.05 8.18
C ARG A 177 16.26 2.28 6.99
N GLN A 178 15.42 1.59 6.25
CA GLN A 178 15.79 0.75 5.12
C GLN A 178 14.79 1.00 4.01
N VAL A 179 15.28 1.04 2.77
CA VAL A 179 14.46 1.21 1.57
C VAL A 179 14.77 0.05 0.65
N ALA A 180 13.74 -0.74 0.32
CA ALA A 180 13.82 -1.74 -0.73
C ALA A 180 13.28 -1.10 -2.02
N PHE A 181 14.07 -1.19 -3.09
CA PHE A 181 13.69 -0.65 -4.39
C PHE A 181 13.28 -1.79 -5.31
N ASP A 182 12.17 -1.57 -6.01
CA ASP A 182 11.92 -2.32 -7.23
C ASP A 182 12.88 -1.84 -8.34
N LYS A 183 13.24 -2.73 -9.26
CA LYS A 183 14.19 -2.40 -10.33
C LYS A 183 13.47 -1.73 -11.50
N THR A 184 12.52 -2.43 -12.11
CA THR A 184 11.88 -2.01 -13.36
C THR A 184 10.87 -0.92 -13.10
N GLY A 185 10.99 0.24 -13.76
CA GLY A 185 10.05 1.36 -13.59
C GLY A 185 10.24 2.20 -12.31
N THR A 186 11.09 1.76 -11.38
CA THR A 186 11.49 2.54 -10.18
C THR A 186 12.94 3.02 -10.29
N LEU A 187 13.91 2.09 -10.43
CA LEU A 187 15.31 2.45 -10.65
C LEU A 187 15.63 2.62 -12.13
N THR A 188 14.93 1.90 -13.02
CA THR A 188 15.08 1.99 -14.46
C THR A 188 13.87 2.68 -15.10
N VAL A 189 14.05 3.20 -16.32
CA VAL A 189 12.99 3.87 -17.10
C VAL A 189 11.88 2.89 -17.55
N GLY A 190 12.10 1.58 -17.42
CA GLY A 190 11.15 0.55 -17.87
C GLY A 190 11.02 0.44 -19.40
N GLN A 191 11.89 1.10 -20.15
CA GLN A 191 11.93 1.06 -21.61
C GLN A 191 13.23 0.38 -22.06
N PRO A 192 13.14 -0.78 -22.74
CA PRO A 192 14.31 -1.42 -23.32
C PRO A 192 14.99 -0.50 -24.35
N GLN A 193 16.31 -0.37 -24.26
CA GLN A 193 17.11 0.35 -25.24
C GLN A 193 18.27 -0.54 -25.68
N VAL A 194 18.51 -0.63 -26.99
CA VAL A 194 19.67 -1.33 -27.54
C VAL A 194 20.93 -0.58 -27.09
N THR A 195 21.78 -1.22 -26.30
CA THR A 195 23.01 -0.63 -25.74
C THR A 195 24.25 -1.00 -26.52
N SER A 196 24.27 -2.18 -27.13
CA SER A 196 25.39 -2.67 -27.94
C SER A 196 24.89 -3.56 -29.05
N VAL A 197 25.49 -3.41 -30.22
CA VAL A 197 25.36 -4.35 -31.34
C VAL A 197 26.75 -4.95 -31.55
N ILE A 198 26.81 -6.28 -31.67
CA ILE A 198 28.07 -6.99 -31.88
C ILE A 198 27.86 -7.88 -33.11
N ALA A 199 28.27 -7.38 -34.27
CA ALA A 199 28.23 -8.14 -35.51
C ALA A 199 29.36 -9.18 -35.57
N THR A 200 29.10 -10.30 -36.25
CA THR A 200 30.15 -11.23 -36.69
C THR A 200 30.91 -10.64 -37.89
N ALA A 201 32.11 -11.15 -38.19
CA ALA A 201 33.04 -10.55 -39.17
C ALA A 201 32.48 -10.33 -40.60
N GLU A 202 31.32 -10.90 -40.91
CA GLU A 202 30.65 -10.82 -42.21
C GLU A 202 29.71 -9.60 -42.34
N PHE A 203 29.36 -8.94 -41.23
CA PHE A 203 28.44 -7.80 -41.20
C PHE A 203 29.02 -6.61 -40.44
N ASP A 204 28.58 -5.40 -40.80
CA ASP A 204 28.74 -4.23 -39.94
C ASP A 204 27.57 -4.13 -38.95
N ASP A 205 27.78 -3.46 -37.82
CA ASP A 205 26.78 -3.31 -36.75
C ASP A 205 25.49 -2.60 -37.21
N ASN A 206 25.58 -1.61 -38.10
CA ASN A 206 24.41 -0.92 -38.66
C ASN A 206 23.64 -1.82 -39.63
N ALA A 207 24.34 -2.64 -40.42
CA ALA A 207 23.72 -3.60 -41.33
C ALA A 207 22.95 -4.67 -40.53
N LEU A 208 23.54 -5.16 -39.44
CA LEU A 208 22.86 -6.10 -38.53
C LEU A 208 21.64 -5.46 -37.86
N LEU A 209 21.79 -4.23 -37.34
CA LEU A 209 20.69 -3.50 -36.70
C LEU A 209 19.54 -3.21 -37.69
N ALA A 210 19.86 -2.81 -38.92
CA ALA A 210 18.88 -2.54 -39.96
C ALA A 210 18.11 -3.81 -40.36
N LEU A 211 18.79 -4.96 -40.44
CA LEU A 211 18.15 -6.25 -40.71
C LEU A 211 17.23 -6.67 -39.55
N ALA A 212 17.69 -6.58 -38.31
CA ALA A 212 16.88 -6.89 -37.14
C ALA A 212 15.62 -6.02 -37.08
N ALA A 213 15.77 -4.70 -37.28
CA ALA A 213 14.67 -3.75 -37.32
C ALA A 213 13.70 -3.98 -38.50
N ALA A 214 14.16 -4.59 -39.60
CA ALA A 214 13.29 -4.94 -40.73
C ALA A 214 12.40 -6.16 -40.44
N VAL A 215 12.84 -7.06 -39.55
CA VAL A 215 12.08 -8.26 -39.15
C VAL A 215 11.10 -7.95 -38.01
N GLU A 216 11.52 -7.15 -37.03
CA GLU A 216 10.75 -6.81 -35.82
C GLU A 216 9.74 -5.66 -36.03
N LYS A 217 9.38 -5.36 -37.29
CA LYS A 217 8.67 -4.12 -37.67
C LYS A 217 7.16 -4.18 -37.52
#